data_AF-A0A090W5I9-F1
#
_entry.id   AF-A0A090W5I9-F1
#
_cell.length_a   1.000
_cell.length_b   1.000
_cell.length_c   1.000
_cell.angle_alpha   90.00
_cell.angle_beta   90.00
_cell.angle_gamma   90.00
#
_symmetry.space_group_name_H-M   'P 1'
#
loop_
_entity.id
_entity.type
_entity.pdbx_description
1 polymer ?
#
loop_
_entity_poly.entity_id
_entity_poly.type
_entity_poly.pdbx_seq_one_letter_code
_entity_poly.pdbx_strand_id
1 'polypeptide(L)'
;MQLLFKKSLSHLLILLGFIFVSLAYFNPVLQGKQIYQSDIVQYIGMSKQQKDFKAQTGKETYWTNGAFAGMPTYQLGARYPHNYIKN
;
A
#
# COMPACT_ATOMS: atom_id res chain seq x y z
N MET A 1 -18.02 -44.51 -5.58
CA MET A 1 -17.09 -43.49 -6.12
C MET A 1 -17.78 -42.37 -6.93
N GLN A 2 -18.90 -42.62 -7.62
CA GLN A 2 -19.58 -41.60 -8.43
C GLN A 2 -20.33 -40.50 -7.65
N LEU A 3 -20.80 -40.80 -6.43
CA LEU A 3 -21.54 -39.84 -5.59
C LEU A 3 -20.67 -38.68 -5.07
N LEU A 4 -19.37 -38.94 -4.82
CA LEU A 4 -18.41 -37.92 -4.39
C LEU A 4 -18.14 -36.90 -5.51
N PHE A 5 -18.00 -37.36 -6.75
CA PHE A 5 -17.80 -36.49 -7.92
C PHE A 5 -19.03 -35.62 -8.22
N LYS A 6 -20.24 -36.18 -8.17
CA LYS A 6 -21.47 -35.40 -8.38
C LYS A 6 -21.71 -34.36 -7.28
N LYS A 7 -21.37 -34.67 -6.02
CA LYS A 7 -21.51 -33.73 -4.89
C LYS A 7 -20.46 -32.62 -4.96
N SER A 8 -19.22 -32.94 -5.34
CA SER A 8 -18.16 -31.94 -5.52
C SER A 8 -18.43 -30.97 -6.68
N LEU A 9 -19.15 -31.43 -7.72
CA LEU A 9 -19.48 -30.60 -8.87
C LEU A 9 -20.37 -29.41 -8.49
N SER A 10 -21.36 -29.61 -7.62
CA SER A 10 -22.22 -28.52 -7.14
C SER A 10 -21.44 -27.47 -6.35
N HIS A 11 -20.49 -27.89 -5.51
CA HIS A 11 -19.62 -26.96 -4.79
C HIS A 11 -18.71 -26.17 -5.73
N LEU A 12 -18.15 -26.83 -6.76
CA LEU A 12 -17.34 -26.17 -7.77
C LEU A 12 -18.14 -25.13 -8.56
N LEU A 13 -19.37 -25.46 -8.95
CA LEU A 13 -20.27 -24.55 -9.66
C LEU A 13 -20.63 -23.32 -8.82
N ILE A 14 -20.91 -23.51 -7.53
CA ILE A 14 -21.17 -22.40 -6.60
C ILE A 14 -19.93 -21.53 -6.43
N LEU A 15 -18.75 -22.13 -6.28
CA LEU A 15 -17.49 -21.41 -6.16
C LEU A 15 -17.20 -20.56 -7.42
N LEU A 16 -17.34 -21.15 -8.60
CA LEU A 16 -17.18 -20.45 -9.88
C LEU A 16 -18.21 -19.33 -10.04
N GLY A 17 -19.46 -19.58 -9.66
CA GLY A 17 -20.50 -18.56 -9.64
C GLY A 17 -20.16 -17.39 -8.71
N PHE A 18 -19.64 -17.67 -7.52
CA PHE A 18 -19.22 -16.65 -6.56
C PHE A 18 -18.04 -15.82 -7.09
N ILE A 19 -17.06 -16.46 -7.73
CA ILE A 19 -15.95 -15.77 -8.39
C ILE A 19 -16.49 -14.85 -9.49
N PHE A 20 -17.40 -15.36 -10.33
CA PHE A 20 -17.96 -14.58 -11.43
C PHE A 20 -18.74 -13.36 -10.94
N VAL A 21 -19.62 -13.54 -9.94
CA VAL A 21 -20.38 -12.44 -9.33
C VAL A 21 -19.45 -11.42 -8.68
N SER A 22 -18.42 -11.89 -7.97
CA SER A 22 -17.41 -11.02 -7.35
C SER A 22 -16.67 -10.18 -8.41
N LEU A 23 -16.21 -10.80 -9.50
CA LEU A 23 -15.53 -10.09 -10.58
C LEU A 23 -16.46 -9.15 -11.36
N ALA A 24 -17.73 -9.51 -11.53
CA ALA A 24 -18.71 -8.64 -12.17
C ALA A 24 -19.00 -7.39 -11.32
N TYR A 25 -19.14 -7.55 -10.00
CA TYR A 25 -19.33 -6.44 -9.06
C TYR A 25 -18.08 -5.57 -8.94
N PHE A 26 -16.90 -6.20 -8.78
CA PHE A 26 -15.60 -5.52 -8.71
C PHE A 26 -14.94 -5.40 -10.09
N ASN A 27 -15.73 -5.20 -11.15
CA ASN A 27 -15.24 -5.01 -12.52
C ASN A 27 -14.11 -3.95 -12.65
N PRO A 28 -14.11 -2.83 -11.89
CA PRO A 28 -13.00 -1.87 -11.94
C PRO A 28 -11.62 -2.49 -11.68
N VAL A 29 -11.53 -3.56 -10.90
CA VAL A 29 -10.26 -4.29 -10.64
C VAL A 29 -9.71 -4.91 -11.92
N LEU A 30 -10.57 -5.45 -12.79
CA LEU A 30 -10.18 -6.01 -14.09
C LEU A 30 -9.70 -4.93 -15.07
N GLN A 31 -10.12 -3.68 -14.86
CA GLN A 31 -9.68 -2.52 -15.65
C GLN A 31 -8.35 -1.94 -15.15
N GLY A 32 -7.71 -2.57 -14.15
CA GLY A 32 -6.49 -2.07 -13.53
C GLY A 32 -6.70 -0.77 -12.74
N LYS A 33 -7.96 -0.37 -12.49
CA LYS A 33 -8.26 0.83 -11.72
C LYS A 33 -7.97 0.54 -10.26
N GLN A 34 -7.11 1.37 -9.68
CA GLN A 34 -6.77 1.31 -8.28
C GLN A 34 -7.52 2.40 -7.53
N ILE A 35 -7.84 2.13 -6.27
CA ILE A 35 -8.39 3.15 -5.38
C ILE A 35 -7.30 4.20 -5.16
N TYR A 36 -7.66 5.46 -5.37
CA TYR A 36 -6.75 6.57 -5.12
C TYR A 36 -6.44 6.64 -3.62
N GLN A 37 -5.17 6.45 -3.26
CA GLN A 37 -4.69 6.48 -1.89
C GLN A 37 -4.12 7.87 -1.61
N SER A 38 -4.96 8.79 -1.16
CA SER A 38 -4.58 10.18 -0.81
C SER A 38 -3.37 10.22 0.11
N ASP A 39 -3.35 9.34 1.11
CA ASP A 39 -2.35 9.32 2.16
C ASP A 39 -0.99 8.92 1.60
N ILE A 40 -0.94 7.99 0.65
CA ILE A 40 0.29 7.62 -0.06
C ILE A 40 0.80 8.79 -0.89
N VAL A 41 -0.09 9.47 -1.62
CA VAL A 41 0.31 10.61 -2.46
C VAL A 41 0.86 11.75 -1.60
N GLN A 42 0.19 12.06 -0.49
CA GLN A 42 0.66 13.05 0.47
C GLN A 42 2.01 12.64 1.10
N TYR A 43 2.16 11.38 1.51
CA TYR A 43 3.42 10.85 2.03
C TYR A 43 4.57 10.98 1.02
N ILE A 44 4.33 10.67 -0.26
CA ILE A 44 5.32 10.83 -1.32
C ILE A 44 5.73 12.30 -1.45
N GLY A 45 4.77 13.22 -1.42
CA GLY A 45 5.02 14.67 -1.44
C GLY A 45 5.88 15.13 -0.25
N MET A 46 5.47 14.79 0.98
CA MET A 46 6.17 15.22 2.20
C MET A 46 7.59 14.64 2.33
N SER A 47 7.79 13.39 1.88
CA SER A 47 9.10 12.71 1.94
C SER A 47 10.06 13.10 0.82
N LYS A 48 9.59 13.80 -0.22
CA LYS A 48 10.40 14.14 -1.41
C LYS A 48 11.63 14.96 -1.05
N GLN A 49 11.46 16.05 -0.30
CA GLN A 49 12.58 16.91 0.11
C GLN A 49 13.67 16.13 0.84
N GLN A 50 13.26 15.24 1.76
CA GLN A 50 14.20 14.43 2.54
C GLN A 50 14.97 13.45 1.63
N LYS A 51 14.28 12.77 0.72
CA LYS A 51 14.90 11.83 -0.23
C LYS A 51 15.88 12.54 -1.15
N ASP A 52 15.49 13.70 -1.69
CA ASP A 52 16.31 14.48 -2.60
C ASP A 52 17.55 15.04 -1.87
N PHE A 53 17.41 15.52 -0.63
CA PHE A 53 18.53 15.98 0.20
C PHE A 53 19.51 14.84 0.51
N LYS A 54 18.99 13.67 0.85
CA LYS A 54 19.80 12.48 1.11
C LYS A 54 20.55 12.01 -0.14
N ALA A 55 19.89 12.02 -1.30
CA ALA A 55 20.54 11.64 -2.56
C ALA A 55 21.70 12.57 -2.92
N GLN A 56 21.59 13.87 -2.60
CA GLN A 56 22.62 14.87 -2.91
C GLN A 56 23.77 14.90 -1.90
N THR A 57 23.47 14.73 -0.60
CA THR A 57 24.45 14.97 0.47
C THR A 57 24.93 13.68 1.15
N GLY A 58 24.25 12.56 0.92
CA GLY A 58 24.44 11.32 1.66
C GLY A 58 23.94 11.36 3.11
N LYS A 59 23.41 12.49 3.58
CA LYS A 59 22.96 12.70 4.97
C LYS A 59 21.44 12.69 5.06
N GLU A 60 20.92 12.25 6.20
CA GLU A 60 19.50 12.32 6.51
C GLU A 60 19.13 13.73 6.98
N THR A 61 17.93 14.20 6.64
CA THR A 61 17.35 15.40 7.28
C THR A 61 16.28 14.96 8.27
N TYR A 62 16.30 15.60 9.44
CA TYR A 62 15.37 15.32 10.54
C TYR A 62 14.18 16.29 10.59
N TRP A 63 14.18 17.27 9.69
CA TRP A 63 13.10 18.24 9.49
C TRP A 63 12.80 18.38 7.99
N THR A 64 11.54 18.34 7.62
CA THR A 64 11.09 18.63 6.26
C THR A 64 10.26 19.91 6.28
N ASN A 65 10.41 20.75 5.26
CA ASN A 65 9.52 21.90 5.03
C ASN A 65 8.39 21.55 4.05
N GLY A 66 8.44 20.34 3.46
CA GLY A 66 7.45 19.85 2.49
C GLY A 66 6.13 19.39 3.11
N ALA A 67 5.90 19.61 4.40
CA ALA A 67 4.67 19.29 5.10
C ALA A 67 4.23 20.50 5.94
N PHE A 68 3.05 21.05 5.66
CA PHE A 68 2.49 22.22 6.33
C PHE A 68 3.50 23.39 6.42
N ALA A 69 3.97 23.73 7.62
CA ALA A 69 4.97 24.77 7.90
C ALA A 69 6.34 24.19 8.34
N GLY A 70 6.48 22.86 8.22
CA GLY A 70 7.61 22.10 8.71
C GLY A 70 7.18 21.01 9.68
N MET A 71 7.80 19.83 9.59
CA MET A 71 7.60 18.76 10.56
C MET A 71 8.84 17.87 10.70
N PRO A 72 8.96 17.12 11.81
CA PRO A 72 9.97 16.07 11.95
C PRO A 72 9.78 14.92 10.96
N THR A 73 10.88 14.32 10.49
CA THR A 73 10.85 13.25 9.47
C THR A 73 10.76 11.82 10.02
N TYR A 74 10.50 11.64 11.33
CA TYR A 74 10.33 10.32 11.95
C TYR A 74 9.28 9.45 11.22
N GLN A 75 8.17 10.06 10.81
CA GLN A 75 7.08 9.39 10.09
C GLN A 75 7.33 9.30 8.58
N LEU A 76 8.39 9.94 8.07
CA LEU A 76 8.72 10.03 6.63
C LEU A 76 9.88 9.10 6.23
N GLY A 77 10.35 8.27 7.16
CA GLY A 77 11.36 7.24 6.90
C GLY A 77 12.81 7.70 7.05
N ALA A 78 13.06 8.79 7.78
CA ALA A 78 14.42 9.18 8.14
C ALA A 78 15.11 8.12 8.99
N ARG A 79 16.36 7.82 8.64
CA ARG A 79 17.21 6.88 9.39
C ARG A 79 17.97 7.65 10.45
N TYR A 80 17.66 7.36 11.71
CA TYR A 80 18.40 7.90 12.84
C TYR A 80 19.59 6.98 13.13
N PRO A 81 20.79 7.52 13.43
CA PRO A 81 21.98 6.72 13.70
C PRO A 81 21.83 5.89 14.97
N HIS A 82 20.97 6.33 15.88
CA HIS A 82 20.69 5.67 17.14
C HIS A 82 19.18 5.66 17.39
N ASN A 83 18.66 4.53 17.85
CA ASN A 83 17.26 4.38 18.22
C ASN A 83 17.18 3.95 19.69
N TYR A 84 17.06 4.94 20.57
CA TYR A 84 17.06 4.73 22.02
C TYR A 84 15.68 4.40 22.61
N ILE A 85 14.62 4.44 21.79
CA ILE A 85 13.22 4.32 22.25
C ILE A 85 12.67 2.90 22.06
N LYS A 86 13.40 2.03 21.33
CA LYS A 86 12.99 0.65 21.11
C LYS A 86 13.70 -0.28 22.10
N ASN A 87 13.05 -0.55 23.23
CA ASN A 87 13.32 -1.73 24.05
C ASN A 87 12.70 -2.97 23.39
#